data_AF-A0A3N5J6E3-F1
#
_entry.id   AF-A0A3N5J6E3-F1
#
_cell.length_a   1.000
_cell.length_b   1.000
_cell.length_c   1.000
_cell.angle_alpha   90.00
_cell.angle_beta   90.00
_cell.angle_gamma   90.00
#
_symmetry.space_group_name_H-M   'P 1'
#
loop_
_entity.id
_entity.type
_entity.pdbx_description
1 polymer ?
#
loop_
_entity_poly.entity_id
_entity_poly.type
_entity_poly.pdbx_seq_one_letter_code
_entity_poly.pdbx_strand_id
1 'polypeptide(L)'
;MNQALTRLILAALVSLALGACAATPGQQETIEEEPVKTYEFEPWDGDGMDIPLDGSSLEAFETSLARVQAHTTPSNYTTLVNAIEYLLVYDLEIKRDRARLAAKLDGQTPYDVLQRVGWRKPAPGKSAAEKGAADATIDI
;
A
#
# COMPACT_ATOMS: atom_id res chain seq x y z
N MET A 1 11.21 69.53 -4.43
CA MET A 1 12.62 69.43 -4.88
C MET A 1 12.93 67.93 -4.94
N ASN A 2 12.68 67.16 -6.00
CA ASN A 2 12.82 67.32 -7.46
C ASN A 2 14.24 67.62 -7.94
N GLN A 3 14.78 66.61 -8.64
CA GLN A 3 15.91 66.58 -9.57
C GLN A 3 17.30 66.46 -8.89
N ALA A 4 18.21 65.60 -9.34
CA ALA A 4 18.62 65.46 -10.73
C ALA A 4 19.45 64.19 -11.04
N LEU A 5 19.12 63.60 -12.19
CA LEU A 5 19.99 63.12 -13.30
C LEU A 5 21.03 62.02 -13.00
N THR A 6 21.16 60.96 -13.82
CA THR A 6 21.72 61.11 -15.17
C THR A 6 21.29 59.99 -16.13
N ARG A 7 21.06 60.40 -17.39
CA ARG A 7 20.64 59.63 -18.57
C ARG A 7 21.78 58.80 -19.19
N LEU A 8 21.46 57.67 -19.82
CA LEU A 8 22.06 57.16 -21.06
C LEU A 8 21.10 56.11 -21.64
N ILE A 9 20.17 56.47 -22.54
CA ILE A 9 20.25 56.28 -24.00
C ILE A 9 20.89 54.94 -24.40
N LEU A 10 20.12 54.00 -24.97
CA LEU A 10 20.12 53.69 -26.41
C LEU A 10 19.40 52.35 -26.70
N ALA A 11 18.65 52.39 -27.80
CA ALA A 11 17.96 51.29 -28.46
C ALA A 11 18.82 50.03 -28.68
N ALA A 12 18.19 48.85 -28.67
CA ALA A 12 17.86 48.11 -29.90
C ALA A 12 17.76 46.59 -29.67
N LEU A 13 16.81 46.00 -30.40
CA LEU A 13 16.85 44.68 -31.03
C LEU A 13 16.69 43.42 -30.16
N VAL A 14 15.42 42.99 -30.14
CA VAL A 14 14.96 41.62 -30.44
C VAL A 14 16.09 40.68 -30.89
N SER A 15 16.35 39.66 -30.08
CA SER A 15 16.93 38.40 -30.53
C SER A 15 16.00 37.27 -30.08
N LEU A 16 15.20 36.78 -31.04
CA LEU A 16 14.57 35.47 -30.97
C LEU A 16 15.68 34.41 -30.89
N ALA A 17 15.95 33.89 -29.70
CA ALA A 17 16.67 32.65 -29.54
C ALA A 17 15.64 31.55 -29.25
N LEU A 18 15.21 30.87 -30.32
CA LEU A 18 14.61 29.54 -30.22
C LEU A 18 15.67 28.57 -29.68
N GLY A 19 15.32 27.83 -28.62
CA GLY A 19 16.10 26.68 -28.16
C GLY A 19 16.85 26.88 -26.84
N ALA A 20 16.12 27.09 -25.74
CA ALA A 20 16.62 26.80 -24.40
C ALA A 20 15.57 25.96 -23.68
N CYS A 21 15.90 24.70 -23.38
CA CYS A 21 15.16 23.91 -22.41
C CYS A 21 15.13 24.71 -21.11
N ALA A 22 13.94 25.17 -20.71
CA ALA A 22 13.70 25.66 -19.37
C ALA A 22 13.80 24.46 -18.42
N ALA A 23 15.03 24.12 -18.01
CA ALA A 23 15.27 23.34 -16.82
C ALA A 23 14.79 24.20 -15.65
N THR A 24 13.51 24.04 -15.32
CA THR A 24 13.00 24.36 -13.99
C THR A 24 13.92 23.63 -13.00
N PRO A 25 14.54 24.31 -12.03
CA PRO A 25 15.09 23.61 -10.88
C PRO A 25 13.89 23.00 -10.17
N GLY A 26 13.60 21.75 -10.52
CA GLY A 26 12.68 20.93 -9.76
C GLY A 26 13.21 20.93 -8.35
N GLN A 27 12.40 21.48 -7.44
CA GLN A 27 12.51 21.16 -6.03
C GLN A 27 12.53 19.63 -5.96
N GLN A 28 13.72 19.07 -5.76
CA GLN A 28 13.84 17.68 -5.36
C GLN A 28 13.14 17.61 -4.02
N GLU A 29 11.87 17.21 -4.02
CA GLU A 29 11.31 16.54 -2.87
C GLU A 29 12.24 15.37 -2.61
N THR A 30 13.08 15.52 -1.59
CA THR A 30 13.71 14.38 -0.93
C THR A 30 12.55 13.52 -0.45
N ILE A 31 12.20 12.52 -1.26
CA ILE A 31 11.41 11.39 -0.80
C ILE A 31 12.35 10.71 0.19
N GLU A 32 12.19 11.05 1.47
CA GLU A 32 12.74 10.23 2.54
C GLU A 32 12.07 8.86 2.36
N GLU A 33 12.78 7.92 1.73
CA GLU A 33 12.33 6.54 1.63
C GLU A 33 12.21 6.01 3.05
N GLU A 34 10.98 5.98 3.58
CA GLU A 34 10.71 5.36 4.86
C GLU A 34 11.28 3.92 4.80
N PRO A 35 12.02 3.48 5.85
CA PRO A 35 12.61 2.17 5.85
C PRO A 35 11.53 1.12 5.64
N VAL A 36 11.64 0.32 4.57
CA VAL A 36 10.72 -0.79 4.29
C VAL A 36 10.73 -1.71 5.49
N LYS A 37 9.60 -1.79 6.21
CA LYS A 37 9.46 -2.67 7.37
C LYS A 37 9.53 -4.12 6.88
N THR A 38 10.65 -4.79 7.12
CA THR A 38 10.84 -6.20 6.79
C THR A 38 10.26 -7.06 7.89
N TYR A 39 9.42 -8.01 7.51
CA TYR A 39 8.84 -8.98 8.42
C TYR A 39 9.37 -10.37 8.09
N GLU A 40 9.78 -11.11 9.10
CA GLU A 40 10.08 -12.54 8.99
C GLU A 40 8.92 -13.31 9.62
N PHE A 41 8.36 -14.25 8.86
CA PHE A 41 7.24 -15.07 9.31
C PHE A 41 7.63 -16.54 9.30
N GLU A 42 7.22 -17.27 10.33
CA GLU A 42 7.33 -18.73 10.34
C GLU A 42 6.50 -19.35 9.20
N PRO A 43 6.93 -20.50 8.66
CA PRO A 43 6.13 -21.27 7.70
C PRO A 43 4.71 -21.54 8.24
N TRP A 44 3.73 -21.50 7.34
CA TRP A 44 2.33 -21.80 7.63
C TRP A 44 1.85 -22.97 6.77
N ASP A 45 1.41 -24.03 7.43
CA ASP A 45 0.97 -25.27 6.78
C ASP A 45 -0.45 -25.19 6.19
N GLY A 46 -1.23 -24.17 6.55
CA GLY A 46 -2.59 -23.95 6.04
C GLY A 46 -2.68 -22.99 4.85
N ASP A 47 -3.90 -22.62 4.46
CA ASP A 47 -4.11 -21.47 3.57
C ASP A 47 -3.85 -20.18 4.36
N GLY A 48 -3.14 -19.21 3.77
CA GLY A 48 -2.99 -17.89 4.36
C GLY A 48 -4.33 -17.19 4.65
N MET A 49 -5.41 -17.56 3.97
CA MET A 49 -6.76 -17.06 4.24
C MET A 49 -7.40 -17.59 5.54
N ASP A 50 -6.78 -18.59 6.18
CA ASP A 50 -7.18 -19.11 7.49
C ASP A 50 -6.37 -18.50 8.65
N ILE A 51 -5.39 -17.63 8.35
CA ILE A 51 -4.60 -16.94 9.39
C ILE A 51 -5.49 -15.91 10.10
N PRO A 52 -5.65 -15.98 11.44
CA PRO A 52 -6.43 -15.01 12.18
C PRO A 52 -5.77 -13.62 12.15
N LEU A 53 -6.60 -12.59 11.97
CA LEU A 53 -6.18 -11.20 12.06
C LEU A 53 -6.01 -10.78 13.52
N ASP A 54 -4.95 -10.04 13.84
CA ASP A 54 -4.68 -9.55 15.19
C ASP A 54 -5.08 -8.08 15.29
N GLY A 55 -6.27 -7.83 15.84
CA GLY A 55 -6.83 -6.50 16.00
C GLY A 55 -6.47 -5.82 17.32
N SER A 56 -5.58 -6.41 18.14
CA SER A 56 -5.21 -5.90 19.46
C SER A 56 -4.58 -4.50 19.41
N SER A 57 -3.96 -4.15 18.28
CA SER A 57 -3.48 -2.81 17.95
C SER A 57 -3.44 -2.63 16.43
N LEU A 58 -3.30 -1.38 15.96
CA LEU A 58 -3.15 -1.13 14.53
C LEU A 58 -1.88 -1.78 13.96
N GLU A 59 -0.77 -1.75 14.70
CA GLU A 59 0.48 -2.37 14.27
C GLU A 59 0.37 -3.90 14.22
N ALA A 60 -0.27 -4.52 15.21
CA ALA A 60 -0.52 -5.95 15.20
C ALA A 60 -1.40 -6.36 14.01
N PHE A 61 -2.39 -5.53 13.68
CA PHE A 61 -3.28 -5.77 12.55
C PHE A 61 -2.53 -5.72 11.23
N GLU A 62 -1.70 -4.70 11.02
CA GLU A 62 -0.85 -4.60 9.83
C GLU A 62 0.15 -5.75 9.71
N THR A 63 0.73 -6.17 10.83
CA THR A 63 1.65 -7.31 10.88
C THR A 63 0.93 -8.61 10.53
N SER A 64 -0.30 -8.81 11.02
CA SER A 64 -1.11 -9.98 10.68
C SER A 64 -1.54 -9.98 9.20
N LEU A 65 -1.85 -8.81 8.62
CA LEU A 65 -2.12 -8.69 7.18
C LEU A 65 -0.89 -9.00 6.33
N ALA A 66 0.29 -8.54 6.73
CA ALA A 66 1.54 -8.90 6.08
C ALA A 66 1.80 -10.42 6.16
N ARG A 67 1.45 -11.07 7.28
CA ARG A 67 1.52 -12.53 7.41
C ARG A 67 0.56 -13.24 6.45
N VAL A 68 -0.68 -12.78 6.35
CA VAL A 68 -1.66 -13.30 5.37
C VAL A 68 -1.11 -13.15 3.95
N GLN A 69 -0.58 -11.97 3.60
CA GLN A 69 -0.01 -11.70 2.29
C GLN A 69 1.13 -12.66 1.93
N ALA A 70 2.00 -12.97 2.90
CA ALA A 70 3.13 -13.88 2.69
C ALA A 70 2.69 -15.34 2.44
N HIS A 71 1.49 -15.73 2.89
CA HIS A 71 1.04 -17.13 2.89
C HIS A 71 -0.18 -17.39 2.00
N THR A 72 -0.70 -16.38 1.32
CA THR A 72 -1.82 -16.55 0.38
C THR A 72 -1.43 -16.11 -1.04
N THR A 73 -2.34 -16.29 -1.99
CA THR A 73 -2.11 -15.82 -3.36
C THR A 73 -2.33 -14.31 -3.46
N PRO A 74 -1.66 -13.61 -4.40
CA PRO A 74 -1.88 -12.18 -4.60
C PRO A 74 -3.37 -11.84 -4.84
N SER A 75 -4.09 -12.67 -5.60
CA SER A 75 -5.52 -12.48 -5.85
C SER A 75 -6.37 -12.57 -4.59
N ASN A 76 -6.08 -13.54 -3.71
CA ASN A 76 -6.80 -13.71 -2.46
C ASN A 76 -6.51 -12.53 -1.52
N TYR A 77 -5.25 -12.10 -1.44
CA TYR A 77 -4.87 -10.93 -0.64
C TYR A 77 -5.54 -9.64 -1.14
N THR A 78 -5.55 -9.39 -2.45
CA THR A 78 -6.29 -8.23 -3.02
C THR A 78 -7.78 -8.29 -2.68
N THR A 79 -8.39 -9.47 -2.72
CA THR A 79 -9.79 -9.64 -2.34
C THR A 79 -10.04 -9.29 -0.87
N LEU A 80 -9.14 -9.71 0.03
CA LEU A 80 -9.18 -9.34 1.45
C LEU A 80 -9.05 -7.82 1.65
N VAL A 81 -8.04 -7.18 1.03
CA VAL A 81 -7.82 -5.74 1.15
C VAL A 81 -9.04 -4.95 0.69
N ASN A 82 -9.62 -5.32 -0.46
CA ASN A 82 -10.83 -4.68 -0.98
C ASN A 82 -12.02 -4.81 0.00
N ALA A 83 -12.16 -5.93 0.69
CA ALA A 83 -13.21 -6.13 1.69
C ALA A 83 -12.98 -5.27 2.94
N ILE A 84 -11.73 -5.15 3.40
CA ILE A 84 -11.34 -4.27 4.51
C ILE A 84 -11.63 -2.81 4.14
N GLU A 85 -11.26 -2.37 2.95
CA GLU A 85 -11.56 -1.02 2.45
C GLU A 85 -13.06 -0.77 2.34
N TYR A 86 -13.82 -1.75 1.85
CA TYR A 86 -15.27 -1.68 1.81
C TYR A 86 -15.85 -1.48 3.21
N LEU A 87 -15.43 -2.27 4.20
CA LEU A 87 -15.88 -2.11 5.59
C LEU A 87 -15.47 -0.75 6.16
N LEU A 88 -14.26 -0.28 5.89
CA LEU A 88 -13.80 1.03 6.36
C LEU A 88 -14.70 2.18 5.85
N VAL A 89 -15.20 2.07 4.62
CA VAL A 89 -16.04 3.08 3.98
C VAL A 89 -17.52 2.94 4.32
N TYR A 90 -18.06 1.72 4.31
CA TYR A 90 -19.50 1.46 4.34
C TYR A 90 -20.02 0.94 5.69
N ASP A 91 -19.17 0.43 6.58
CA ASP A 91 -19.58 0.11 7.95
C ASP A 91 -19.62 1.39 8.79
N LEU A 92 -20.85 1.88 9.02
CA LEU A 92 -21.07 3.15 9.74
C LEU A 92 -20.60 3.11 11.20
N GLU A 93 -20.49 1.92 11.80
CA GLU A 93 -19.99 1.78 13.17
C GLU A 93 -18.49 2.09 13.25
N ILE A 94 -17.77 1.87 12.15
CA ILE A 94 -16.33 2.07 12.04
C ILE A 94 -15.97 3.56 11.93
N LYS A 95 -16.84 4.39 11.35
CA LYS A 95 -16.61 5.84 11.19
C LYS A 95 -15.28 6.18 10.49
N ARG A 96 -14.85 5.35 9.53
CA ARG A 96 -13.55 5.45 8.83
C ARG A 96 -12.33 5.38 9.75
N ASP A 97 -12.48 4.89 10.97
CA ASP A 97 -11.40 4.71 11.92
C ASP A 97 -10.79 3.32 11.76
N ARG A 98 -9.56 3.27 11.26
CA ARG A 98 -8.87 2.00 10.97
C ARG A 98 -8.54 1.21 12.24
N ALA A 99 -8.30 1.87 13.38
CA ALA A 99 -8.06 1.18 14.64
C ALA A 99 -9.35 0.52 15.16
N ARG A 100 -10.50 1.17 14.97
CA ARG A 100 -11.80 0.54 15.27
C ARG A 100 -12.08 -0.65 14.37
N LEU A 101 -11.76 -0.56 13.08
CA LEU A 101 -11.92 -1.68 12.17
C LEU A 101 -11.03 -2.85 12.58
N ALA A 102 -9.74 -2.58 12.87
CA ALA A 102 -8.82 -3.59 13.37
C ALA A 102 -9.39 -4.32 14.59
N ALA A 103 -9.82 -3.57 15.62
CA ALA A 103 -10.44 -4.15 16.80
C ALA A 103 -11.72 -4.94 16.51
N LYS A 104 -12.55 -4.51 15.54
CA LYS A 104 -13.75 -5.26 15.12
C LYS A 104 -13.42 -6.56 14.40
N LEU A 105 -12.28 -6.63 13.71
CA LEU A 105 -11.83 -7.78 12.95
C LEU A 105 -10.88 -8.70 13.74
N ASP A 106 -10.60 -8.36 15.01
CA ASP A 106 -9.74 -9.16 15.87
C ASP A 106 -10.21 -10.62 15.98
N GLY A 107 -9.26 -11.55 15.81
CA GLY A 107 -9.49 -12.99 15.84
C GLY A 107 -10.22 -13.58 14.65
N GLN A 108 -10.65 -12.77 13.68
CA GLN A 108 -11.34 -13.26 12.48
C GLN A 108 -10.36 -13.70 11.41
N THR A 109 -10.73 -14.71 10.65
CA THR A 109 -9.99 -15.08 9.45
C THR A 109 -10.35 -14.14 8.29
N PRO A 110 -9.48 -13.96 7.30
CA PRO A 110 -9.83 -13.36 6.01
C PRO A 110 -11.15 -13.88 5.43
N TYR A 111 -11.44 -15.18 5.52
CA TYR A 111 -12.70 -15.72 5.05
C TYR A 111 -13.93 -15.21 5.80
N ASP A 112 -13.82 -14.96 7.10
CA ASP A 112 -14.90 -14.36 7.89
C ASP A 112 -15.13 -12.90 7.49
N VAL A 113 -14.05 -12.16 7.22
CA VAL A 113 -14.12 -10.78 6.70
C VAL A 113 -14.86 -10.74 5.36
N LEU A 114 -14.55 -11.66 4.44
CA LEU A 114 -15.25 -11.76 3.15
C LEU A 114 -16.73 -12.11 3.30
N GLN A 115 -17.06 -12.96 4.28
CA GLN A 115 -18.45 -13.30 4.57
C GLN A 115 -19.24 -12.09 5.08
N ARG A 116 -18.63 -11.19 5.85
CA ARG A 116 -19.28 -9.96 6.35
C ARG A 116 -19.71 -9.01 5.23
N VAL A 117 -18.88 -8.88 4.18
CA VAL A 117 -19.21 -8.05 3.02
C VAL A 117 -20.10 -8.77 1.99
N GLY A 118 -20.50 -10.02 2.28
CA GLY A 118 -21.37 -10.81 1.41
C GLY A 118 -20.69 -11.31 0.13
N TRP A 119 -19.35 -11.33 0.09
CA TRP A 119 -18.60 -11.79 -1.07
C TRP A 119 -18.43 -13.31 -1.05
N ARG A 120 -18.30 -13.90 -2.24
CA ARG A 120 -17.98 -15.33 -2.36
C ARG A 120 -16.57 -15.57 -1.83
N LYS A 121 -16.40 -16.61 -1.01
CA LYS A 121 -15.07 -17.06 -0.55
C LYS A 121 -14.26 -17.49 -1.78
N PRO A 122 -13.05 -16.95 -2.00
CA PRO A 122 -12.19 -17.39 -3.08
C PRO A 122 -11.73 -18.84 -2.82
N ALA A 123 -11.34 -19.53 -3.89
CA ALA A 123 -10.78 -20.87 -3.77
C ALA A 123 -9.52 -20.84 -2.89
N PRO A 124 -9.30 -21.87 -2.06
CA PRO A 124 -8.09 -21.97 -1.27
C PRO A 124 -6.84 -21.90 -2.13
N GLY A 125 -5.89 -21.06 -1.71
CA GLY A 125 -4.60 -20.92 -2.39
C GLY A 125 -3.55 -21.73 -1.66
N LYS A 126 -2.77 -22.55 -2.38
CA LYS A 126 -1.58 -23.18 -1.80
C LYS A 126 -0.58 -22.10 -1.37
N SER A 127 -0.09 -22.16 -0.13
CA SER A 127 0.89 -21.22 0.38
C SER A 127 2.21 -21.30 -0.40
N ALA A 128 3.03 -20.26 -0.34
CA ALA A 128 4.35 -20.25 -0.99
C ALA A 128 5.25 -21.42 -0.50
N ALA A 129 5.04 -21.89 0.74
CA ALA A 129 5.74 -23.05 1.31
C ALA A 129 5.38 -24.35 0.59
N GLU A 130 4.11 -24.56 0.25
CA GLU A 130 3.67 -25.75 -0.49
C GLU A 130 4.11 -25.69 -1.97
N LYS A 131 4.20 -24.47 -2.54
CA LYS A 131 4.76 -24.24 -3.88
C LYS A 131 6.26 -24.58 -3.93
N GLY A 132 7.03 -24.20 -2.91
CA GLY A 132 8.46 -24.54 -2.81
C GLY A 132 8.71 -26.05 -2.69
N ALA A 133 7.86 -26.77 -1.95
CA ALA A 133 7.94 -28.23 -1.85
C ALA A 133 7.54 -28.95 -3.15
N ALA A 134 6.55 -28.43 -3.88
CA ALA A 134 6.11 -28.97 -5.16
C ALA A 134 7.13 -28.73 -6.29
N ASP A 135 7.74 -27.54 -6.35
CA ASP A 135 8.78 -27.23 -7.33
C ASP A 135 10.06 -28.07 -7.08
N ALA A 136 10.37 -28.40 -5.81
CA ALA A 136 11.51 -29.24 -5.45
C ALA A 136 11.32 -30.75 -5.77
N THR A 137 10.12 -31.19 -6.13
CA THR A 137 9.82 -32.59 -6.49
C THR A 137 9.71 -32.84 -8.00
N ILE A 138 9.77 -31.80 -8.83
CA ILE A 138 9.82 -31.91 -10.30
C ILE A 138 11.28 -31.82 -10.75
N ASP A 139 12.12 -32.72 -10.23
CA ASP A 139 13.44 -33.02 -10.78
C ASP A 139 13.53 -34.55 -10.90
N ILE A 140 13.00 -35.10 -12.01
CA ILE A 140 13.25 -36.48 -12.46
C ILE A 140 13.32 -36.54 -13.98
#